data_AF-A0A350M5E4-F1
#
_entry.id   AF-A0A350M5E4-F1
#
_cell.length_a   1.000
_cell.length_b   1.000
_cell.length_c   1.000
_cell.angle_alpha   90.00
_cell.angle_beta   90.00
_cell.angle_gamma   90.00
#
_symmetry.space_group_name_H-M   'P 1'
#
loop_
_entity.id
_entity.type
_entity.pdbx_description
1 polymer ?
#
loop_
_entity_poly.entity_id
_entity_poly.type
_entity_poly.pdbx_seq_one_letter_code
_entity_poly.pdbx_strand_id
1 'polypeptide(L)'
;METIIFYILAAVIVISSFLTISTKNILRAAIYLLFVLCSTAGIYFMMNFNFLAAVQLTVYAGGIVVLIIFSILLTHQIDTRLELPVLKKRIIGGVISLVLGCAFILALGTYT
;
A
#
# COMPACT_ATOMS: atom_id res chain seq x y z
N MET A 1 21.78 -14.87 0.42
CA MET A 1 20.35 -15.25 0.38
C MET A 1 19.44 -14.12 0.86
N GLU A 2 19.81 -13.38 1.91
CA GLU A 2 19.02 -12.28 2.45
C GLU A 2 18.64 -11.22 1.41
N THR A 3 19.59 -10.76 0.59
CA THR A 3 19.32 -9.76 -0.46
C THR A 3 18.22 -10.19 -1.45
N ILE A 4 18.14 -11.47 -1.78
CA ILE A 4 17.12 -12.02 -2.68
C ILE A 4 15.74 -11.94 -2.01
N ILE A 5 15.65 -12.36 -0.75
CA ILE A 5 14.41 -12.31 0.05
C ILE A 5 13.95 -10.85 0.20
N PHE A 6 14.89 -9.92 0.44
CA PHE A 6 14.60 -8.49 0.48
C PHE A 6 13.98 -8.00 -0.82
N TYR A 7 14.58 -8.30 -1.98
CA TYR A 7 14.03 -7.87 -3.27
C TYR A 7 12.66 -8.48 -3.57
N ILE A 8 12.41 -9.73 -3.15
CA ILE A 8 11.09 -10.35 -3.29
C ILE A 8 10.06 -9.60 -2.43
N LEU A 9 10.35 -9.36 -1.15
CA LEU A 9 9.44 -8.63 -0.25
C LEU A 9 9.21 -7.19 -0.73
N ALA A 10 10.26 -6.50 -1.18
CA ALA A 10 10.16 -5.16 -1.74
C ALA A 10 9.29 -5.13 -3.00
N ALA A 11 9.45 -6.10 -3.91
CA ALA A 11 8.60 -6.23 -5.10
C ALA A 11 7.13 -6.44 -4.72
N VAL A 12 6.85 -7.29 -3.74
CA VAL A 12 5.47 -7.51 -3.24
C VAL A 12 4.89 -6.22 -2.65
N ILE A 13 5.66 -5.45 -1.87
CA ILE A 13 5.22 -4.17 -1.31
C ILE A 13 4.85 -3.19 -2.43
N VAL A 14 5.72 -3.02 -3.43
CA VAL A 14 5.50 -2.08 -4.53
C VAL A 14 4.28 -2.47 -5.37
N ILE A 15 4.19 -3.74 -5.77
CA ILE A 15 3.09 -4.24 -6.60
C ILE A 15 1.76 -4.14 -5.85
N SER A 16 1.70 -4.62 -4.61
CA SER A 16 0.47 -4.59 -3.80
C SER A 16 0.05 -3.17 -3.44
N SER A 17 0.99 -2.26 -3.16
CA SER A 17 0.68 -0.84 -2.90
C SER A 17 0.07 -0.18 -4.15
N PHE A 18 0.62 -0.45 -5.33
CA PHE A 18 0.06 0.05 -6.58
C PHE A 18 -1.33 -0.53 -6.88
N LEU A 19 -1.53 -1.84 -6.66
CA LEU A 19 -2.83 -2.49 -6.82
C LEU A 19 -3.88 -1.96 -5.83
N THR A 20 -3.45 -1.60 -4.61
CA THR A 20 -4.31 -1.01 -3.58
C THR A 20 -4.97 0.28 -4.08
N ILE A 21 -4.19 1.20 -4.65
CA ILE A 21 -4.72 2.48 -5.14
C ILE A 21 -5.40 2.38 -6.52
N SER A 22 -5.03 1.40 -7.34
CA SER A 22 -5.56 1.26 -8.70
C SER A 22 -6.90 0.52 -8.74
N THR A 23 -7.27 -0.20 -7.68
CA THR A 23 -8.48 -1.03 -7.66
C THR A 23 -9.71 -0.21 -7.28
N LYS A 24 -10.80 -0.35 -8.04
CA LYS A 24 -12.08 0.34 -7.77
C LYS A 24 -12.88 -0.27 -6.62
N ASN A 25 -12.62 -1.53 -6.30
CA ASN A 25 -13.31 -2.24 -5.24
C ASN A 25 -12.57 -2.06 -3.93
N ILE A 26 -13.16 -1.33 -2.99
CA ILE A 26 -12.54 -0.98 -1.71
C ILE A 26 -12.15 -2.21 -0.87
N LEU A 27 -12.93 -3.31 -0.95
CA LEU A 27 -12.59 -4.58 -0.30
C LEU A 27 -11.29 -5.18 -0.87
N ARG A 28 -11.15 -5.21 -2.20
CA ARG A 28 -9.93 -5.71 -2.86
C ARG A 28 -8.73 -4.82 -2.54
N ALA A 29 -8.92 -3.49 -2.49
CA ALA A 29 -7.88 -2.56 -2.07
C ALA A 29 -7.39 -2.87 -0.64
N ALA A 30 -8.30 -3.11 0.31
CA ALA A 30 -7.93 -3.46 1.68
C ALA A 30 -7.16 -4.79 1.78
N ILE A 31 -7.49 -5.78 0.94
CA ILE A 31 -6.75 -7.05 0.87
C ILE A 31 -5.34 -6.83 0.34
N TYR A 32 -5.14 -6.00 -0.69
CA TYR A 32 -3.80 -5.67 -1.18
C TYR A 32 -2.98 -4.92 -0.13
N LEU A 33 -3.61 -4.04 0.65
CA LEU A 33 -2.96 -3.37 1.78
C LEU A 33 -2.49 -4.37 2.86
N LEU A 34 -3.26 -5.43 3.12
CA LEU A 34 -2.84 -6.51 4.02
C LEU A 34 -1.52 -7.15 3.57
N PHE A 35 -1.37 -7.44 2.28
CA PHE A 35 -0.12 -7.97 1.74
C PHE A 35 1.06 -7.02 1.95
N VAL A 36 0.86 -5.71 1.75
CA VAL A 36 1.90 -4.71 2.03
C VAL A 36 2.35 -4.79 3.49
N LEU A 37 1.41 -4.82 4.43
CA LEU A 37 1.73 -4.83 5.86
C LEU A 37 2.42 -6.12 6.30
N CYS A 38 2.02 -7.27 5.76
CA CYS A 38 2.68 -8.55 5.99
C CYS A 38 4.11 -8.56 5.41
N SER A 39 4.31 -8.07 4.19
CA SER A 39 5.65 -7.99 3.60
C SER A 39 6.57 -7.02 4.36
N THR A 40 6.05 -5.90 4.86
CA THR A 40 6.80 -4.99 5.74
C THR A 40 7.20 -5.66 7.05
N ALA A 41 6.33 -6.47 7.66
CA ALA A 41 6.70 -7.27 8.83
C ALA A 41 7.84 -8.26 8.51
N GLY A 42 7.84 -8.83 7.30
CA GLY A 42 8.95 -9.64 6.78
C GLY A 42 10.28 -8.87 6.74
N ILE A 43 10.26 -7.62 6.28
CA ILE A 43 11.45 -6.75 6.29
C ILE A 43 11.92 -6.45 7.73
N TYR A 44 11.00 -6.24 8.68
CA TYR A 44 11.35 -6.06 10.09
C TYR A 44 11.99 -7.32 10.71
N PHE A 45 11.53 -8.52 10.36
CA PHE A 45 12.19 -9.76 10.77
C PHE A 45 13.61 -9.85 10.22
N MET A 46 13.83 -9.48 8.95
CA MET A 46 15.17 -9.48 8.35
C MET A 46 16.14 -8.50 9.04
N MET A 47 15.62 -7.36 9.52
CA MET A 47 16.41 -6.38 10.28
C MET A 47 16.58 -6.75 11.77
N ASN A 48 16.20 -7.96 12.19
CA ASN A 48 16.20 -8.42 13.58
C ASN A 48 15.33 -7.58 14.53
N PHE A 49 14.37 -6.81 14.01
CA PHE A 49 13.40 -6.05 14.82
C PHE A 49 12.18 -6.91 15.17
N ASN A 50 12.41 -7.98 15.91
CA ASN A 50 11.40 -9.00 16.22
C ASN A 50 10.16 -8.45 16.93
N PHE A 51 10.34 -7.56 17.90
CA PHE A 51 9.23 -6.93 18.61
C PHE A 51 8.38 -6.06 17.67
N LEU A 52 9.01 -5.24 16.84
CA LEU A 52 8.32 -4.37 15.89
C LEU A 52 7.60 -5.19 14.81
N ALA A 53 8.20 -6.28 14.33
CA ALA A 53 7.60 -7.21 13.39
C ALA A 53 6.35 -7.89 13.97
N ALA A 54 6.41 -8.33 15.23
CA ALA A 54 5.26 -8.91 15.92
C ALA A 54 4.12 -7.89 16.10
N VAL A 55 4.43 -6.66 16.54
CA VAL A 55 3.46 -5.57 16.65
C VAL A 55 2.84 -5.24 15.28
N GLN A 56 3.64 -5.26 14.21
CA GLN A 56 3.17 -5.04 12.85
C GLN A 56 2.10 -6.06 12.43
N LEU A 57 2.34 -7.33 12.72
CA LEU A 57 1.41 -8.42 12.43
C LEU A 57 0.16 -8.36 13.32
N THR A 58 0.31 -8.16 14.63
CA THR A 58 -0.82 -8.18 15.57
C THR A 58 -1.69 -6.94 15.45
N VAL A 59 -1.09 -5.74 15.44
CA VAL A 59 -1.83 -4.48 15.51
C VAL A 59 -2.29 -4.03 14.13
N TYR A 60 -1.38 -3.96 13.15
CA TYR A 60 -1.72 -3.42 11.83
C TYR A 60 -2.42 -4.47 10.95
N ALA A 61 -1.76 -5.59 10.67
CA ALA A 61 -2.34 -6.62 9.80
C ALA A 61 -3.52 -7.35 10.47
N GLY A 62 -3.41 -7.68 11.75
CA GLY A 62 -4.41 -8.42 12.52
C GLY A 62 -5.55 -7.57 13.08
N GLY A 63 -5.27 -6.37 13.59
CA GLY A 63 -6.27 -5.50 14.20
C GLY A 63 -6.87 -4.51 13.21
N ILE A 64 -6.08 -3.49 12.84
CA ILE A 64 -6.53 -2.32 12.08
C ILE A 64 -7.10 -2.72 10.72
N VAL A 65 -6.38 -3.54 9.94
CA VAL A 65 -6.86 -3.95 8.61
C VAL A 65 -8.11 -4.81 8.68
N VAL A 66 -8.20 -5.72 9.65
CA VAL A 66 -9.38 -6.55 9.85
C VAL A 66 -10.60 -5.70 10.21
N LEU A 67 -10.43 -4.72 11.09
CA LEU A 67 -11.48 -3.74 11.41
C LEU A 67 -11.89 -2.92 10.18
N ILE A 68 -10.94 -2.49 9.35
CA ILE A 68 -11.21 -1.80 8.08
C ILE A 68 -12.01 -2.71 7.13
N ILE A 69 -11.63 -3.97 6.98
CA ILE A 69 -12.33 -4.93 6.12
C ILE A 69 -13.76 -5.14 6.62
N PHE A 70 -13.96 -5.34 7.92
CA PHE A 70 -15.31 -5.46 8.48
C PHE A 70 -16.13 -4.19 8.30
N SER A 71 -15.55 -3.02 8.53
CA SER A 71 -16.21 -1.72 8.29
C SER A 71 -16.65 -1.58 6.84
N ILE A 72 -15.79 -1.95 5.89
CA ILE A 72 -16.10 -1.95 4.46
C ILE A 72 -17.28 -2.89 4.15
N LEU A 73 -17.26 -4.11 4.70
CA LEU A 73 -18.33 -5.09 4.46
C LEU A 73 -19.68 -4.60 4.99
N LEU A 74 -19.70 -3.91 6.13
CA LEU A 74 -20.92 -3.31 6.69
C LEU A 74 -21.44 -2.11 5.86
N THR A 75 -20.56 -1.35 5.22
CA THR A 75 -20.93 -0.15 4.44
C THR A 75 -21.21 -0.46 2.95
N HIS A 76 -20.96 -1.68 2.46
CA HIS A 76 -21.01 -2.02 1.04
C HIS A 76 -22.40 -1.89 0.35
N GLN A 77 -23.46 -1.53 1.09
CA GLN A 77 -24.83 -1.45 0.56
C GLN A 77 -25.27 -0.08 0.01
N ILE A 78 -24.38 0.93 -0.06
CA ILE A 78 -24.75 2.26 -0.54
C ILE A 78 -23.84 2.69 -1.69
N ASP A 79 -24.12 2.26 -2.93
CA ASP A 79 -23.69 3.03 -4.10
C ASP A 79 -24.52 2.68 -5.35
N THR A 80 -25.64 3.38 -5.49
CA THR A 80 -26.36 3.49 -6.76
C THR A 80 -25.79 4.68 -7.51
N ARG A 81 -25.15 4.38 -8.66
CA ARG A 81 -24.87 5.23 -9.84
C ARG A 81 -24.78 6.76 -9.62
N LEU A 82 -23.61 7.34 -9.87
CA LEU A 82 -23.47 8.59 -10.66
C LEU A 82 -22.13 8.62 -11.43
N GLU A 83 -22.15 9.34 -12.54
CA GLU A 83 -21.38 9.15 -13.76
C GLU A 83 -19.97 9.81 -13.81
N LEU A 84 -19.22 9.44 -14.85
CA LEU A 84 -17.85 9.80 -15.20
C LEU A 84 -17.60 11.33 -15.26
N PRO A 85 -16.40 11.82 -14.86
CA PRO A 85 -15.20 11.70 -15.71
C PRO A 85 -13.94 11.33 -14.89
N VAL A 86 -13.80 10.07 -14.50
CA VAL A 86 -12.62 9.55 -13.76
C VAL A 86 -11.32 9.54 -14.57
N LEU A 87 -11.39 9.61 -15.91
CA LEU A 87 -10.20 9.50 -16.77
C LEU A 87 -9.29 10.74 -16.69
N LYS A 88 -9.85 11.96 -16.67
CA LYS A 88 -9.07 13.20 -16.50
C LYS A 88 -8.39 13.26 -15.13
N LYS A 89 -9.10 12.89 -14.06
CA LYS A 89 -8.53 12.90 -12.69
C LYS A 89 -7.41 11.87 -12.50
N ARG A 90 -7.49 10.71 -13.17
CA ARG A 90 -6.45 9.66 -13.11
C ARG A 90 -5.15 10.09 -13.81
N ILE A 91 -5.25 10.78 -14.95
CA ILE A 91 -4.07 11.31 -15.66
C ILE A 91 -3.44 12.44 -14.84
N ILE A 92 -4.25 13.34 -14.26
CA ILE A 92 -3.75 14.42 -13.40
C ILE A 92 -3.04 13.85 -12.15
N GLY A 93 -3.61 12.83 -11.50
CA GLY A 93 -2.99 12.15 -10.36
C GLY A 93 -1.66 11.48 -10.72
N GLY A 94 -1.56 10.87 -11.91
CA GLY A 94 -0.31 10.27 -12.40
C GLY A 94 0.77 11.30 -12.74
N VAL A 95 0.40 12.45 -13.30
CA VAL A 95 1.34 13.54 -13.57
C VAL A 95 1.85 14.16 -12.27
N ILE A 96 0.96 14.36 -11.29
CA ILE A 96 1.34 14.91 -9.98
C ILE A 96 2.32 13.98 -9.25
N SER A 97 2.07 12.66 -9.25
CA SER A 97 2.99 11.72 -8.60
C SER A 97 4.35 11.64 -9.30
N LEU A 98 4.38 11.76 -10.63
CA LEU A 98 5.63 11.78 -11.41
C LEU A 98 6.46 13.04 -11.14
N VAL A 99 5.81 14.21 -11.09
CA VAL A 99 6.48 15.49 -10.82
C VAL A 99 7.01 15.55 -9.39
N LEU A 100 6.22 15.13 -8.40
CA LEU A 100 6.67 15.04 -7.00
C LEU A 100 7.80 14.02 -6.83
N GLY A 101 7.70 12.86 -7.48
CA GLY A 101 8.75 11.83 -7.48
C GLY A 101 10.07 12.34 -8.05
N CYS A 102 10.04 12.98 -9.22
CA CYS A 102 11.22 13.60 -9.83
C CYS A 102 11.81 14.72 -8.96
N ALA A 103 10.96 15.59 -8.39
CA ALA A 103 11.41 16.68 -7.53
C ALA A 103 12.11 16.18 -6.26
N PHE A 104 11.59 15.11 -5.65
CA PHE A 104 12.20 14.49 -4.47
C PHE A 104 13.57 13.88 -4.78
N ILE A 105 13.71 13.19 -5.93
CA ILE A 105 14.99 12.61 -6.36
C ILE A 105 16.03 13.70 -6.60
N LEU A 106 15.64 14.81 -7.26
CA LEU A 106 16.55 15.94 -7.51
C LEU A 106 16.98 16.63 -6.21
N ALA A 107 16.06 16.80 -5.25
CA ALA A 107 16.38 17.35 -3.94
C ALA A 107 17.40 16.47 -3.20
N LEU A 108 17.21 15.15 -3.17
CA LEU A 108 18.18 14.24 -2.54
C LEU A 108 19.56 14.27 -3.21
N GLY A 109 19.61 14.39 -4.53
CA GLY A 109 20.86 14.53 -5.29
C GLY A 109 21.62 15.83 -4.99
N THR A 110 20.94 16.88 -4.54
CA THR A 110 21.59 18.15 -4.15
C THR A 110 22.17 18.17 -2.73
N TYR A 111 21.82 17.20 -1.88
CA TYR A 111 22.32 17.10 -0.50
C TYR A 111 23.42 16.02 -0.31
N THR A 112 23.88 15.39 -1.40
CA THR A 112 25.05 14.48 -1.44
C THR A 112 26.23 15.18 -2.08
#